data_AF-A0A4Q3DZR6-F1
#
_entry.id   AF-A0A4Q3DZR6-F1
#
_cell.length_a   1.000
_cell.length_b   1.000
_cell.length_c   1.000
_cell.angle_alpha   90.00
_cell.angle_beta   90.00
_cell.angle_gamma   90.00
#
_symmetry.space_group_name_H-M   'P 1'
#
loop_
_entity.id
_entity.type
_entity.pdbx_description
1 polymer ?
#
loop_
_entity_poly.entity_id
_entity_poly.type
_entity_poly.pdbx_seq_one_letter_code
_entity_poly.pdbx_strand_id
1 'polypeptide(L)'
;TTTASWFLDCLQYAIDAGKIIVDISQCQGGSVELGKYDTSKYLQQMGIVSGFDMTFEATTTKLMFLLGQGLDRKEMVRAMEESLRGELTV
;
A
#
# COMPACT_ATOMS: atom_id res chain seq x y z
N THR A 1 12.46 17.75 -3.49
CA THR A 1 11.48 17.21 -4.45
C THR A 1 10.10 17.53 -3.91
N THR A 2 9.43 18.54 -4.45
CA THR A 2 8.11 18.96 -3.97
C THR A 2 7.09 17.95 -4.49
N THR A 3 6.46 17.20 -3.61
CA THR A 3 5.32 16.35 -3.97
C THR A 3 4.25 17.23 -4.59
N ALA A 4 3.77 16.88 -5.78
CA ALA A 4 2.78 17.70 -6.47
C ALA A 4 1.46 17.67 -5.67
N SER A 5 0.98 18.84 -5.22
CA SER A 5 -0.19 18.95 -4.33
C SER A 5 -1.42 18.27 -4.93
N TRP A 6 -1.67 18.49 -6.23
CA TRP A 6 -2.79 17.88 -6.94
C TRP A 6 -2.79 16.34 -6.84
N PHE A 7 -1.62 15.70 -6.78
CA PHE A 7 -1.52 14.24 -6.68
C PHE A 7 -1.85 13.76 -5.28
N LEU A 8 -1.37 14.47 -4.25
CA LEU A 8 -1.73 14.20 -2.87
C LEU A 8 -3.23 14.40 -2.62
N ASP A 9 -3.83 15.43 -3.21
CA ASP A 9 -5.26 15.69 -3.12
C ASP A 9 -6.08 14.56 -3.75
N CYS A 10 -5.64 14.05 -4.92
CA CYS A 10 -6.26 12.87 -5.55
C CYS A 10 -6.17 11.61 -4.68
N LEU A 11 -5.02 11.37 -4.04
CA LEU A 11 -4.84 10.24 -3.14
C LEU A 11 -5.74 10.36 -1.89
N GLN A 12 -5.79 11.55 -1.29
CA GLN A 12 -6.63 11.82 -0.13
C GLN A 12 -8.11 11.60 -0.47
N TYR A 13 -8.57 12.13 -1.60
CA TYR A 13 -9.94 11.92 -2.08
C TYR A 13 -10.29 10.43 -2.23
N ALA A 14 -9.37 9.62 -2.77
CA ALA A 14 -9.58 8.18 -2.91
C ALA A 14 -9.64 7.47 -1.55
N ILE A 15 -8.79 7.86 -0.60
CA ILE A 15 -8.79 7.32 0.77
C ILE A 15 -10.09 7.67 1.48
N ASP A 16 -10.55 8.92 1.39
CA ASP A 16 -11.80 9.41 1.99
C ASP A 16 -13.03 8.70 1.39
N ALA A 17 -12.95 8.30 0.12
CA ALA A 17 -13.95 7.46 -0.55
C ALA A 17 -13.87 5.96 -0.17
N GLY A 18 -13.06 5.61 0.84
CA GLY A 18 -12.91 4.26 1.35
C GLY A 18 -12.07 3.32 0.48
N LYS A 19 -11.28 3.86 -0.45
CA LYS A 19 -10.36 3.04 -1.27
C LYS A 19 -9.11 2.70 -0.47
N ILE A 20 -8.53 1.55 -0.81
CA ILE A 20 -7.25 1.10 -0.28
C ILE A 20 -6.20 1.31 -1.36
N ILE A 21 -5.13 1.97 -0.98
CA ILE A 21 -4.00 2.29 -1.86
C ILE A 21 -2.77 1.60 -1.27
N VAL A 22 -2.09 0.83 -2.10
CA VAL A 22 -0.88 0.09 -1.71
C VAL A 22 0.30 0.65 -2.50
N ASP A 23 1.36 1.03 -1.79
CA ASP A 23 2.61 1.52 -2.37
C ASP A 23 3.62 0.36 -2.50
N ILE A 24 4.13 0.16 -3.72
CA ILE A 24 5.14 -0.85 -4.04
C ILE A 24 6.24 -0.27 -4.92
N SER A 25 7.39 -0.93 -4.91
CA SER A 25 8.54 -0.50 -5.69
C SER A 25 8.33 -0.83 -7.17
N GLN A 26 8.78 0.06 -8.04
CA GLN A 26 8.85 -0.21 -9.48
C GLN A 26 10.09 -1.04 -9.86
N CYS A 27 11.06 -1.17 -8.95
CA CYS A 27 12.25 -1.98 -9.18
C CYS A 27 11.88 -3.47 -9.12
N GLN A 28 12.49 -4.28 -9.99
CA GLN A 28 12.31 -5.75 -9.98
C GLN A 28 12.82 -6.42 -8.69
N GLY A 29 13.66 -5.72 -7.92
CA GLY A 29 14.12 -6.15 -6.61
C GLY A 29 14.25 -4.97 -5.65
N GLY A 30 14.03 -5.24 -4.37
CA GLY A 30 14.02 -4.25 -3.29
C GLY A 30 12.65 -4.15 -2.61
N SER A 31 12.62 -3.53 -1.42
CA SER A 31 11.41 -3.33 -0.64
C SER A 31 11.03 -1.85 -0.58
N VAL A 32 9.73 -1.58 -0.44
CA VAL A 32 9.23 -0.28 0.01
C VAL A 32 9.19 -0.27 1.53
N GLU A 33 9.77 0.79 2.11
CA GLU A 33 9.63 1.11 3.53
C GLU A 33 8.98 2.49 3.65
N LEU A 34 7.65 2.50 3.75
CA LEU A 34 6.92 3.72 4.08
C LEU A 34 7.37 4.26 5.45
N GLY A 35 7.62 5.57 5.53
CA GLY A 35 8.11 6.24 6.74
C GLY A 35 9.63 6.44 6.83
N LYS A 36 10.43 5.82 5.94
CA LYS A 36 11.89 5.95 5.92
C LYS A 36 12.39 7.33 5.47
N TYR A 37 11.61 8.05 4.67
CA TYR A 37 11.94 9.38 4.14
C TYR A 37 10.75 10.33 4.30
N ASP A 38 10.98 11.65 4.31
CA ASP A 38 9.94 12.64 4.65
C ASP A 38 8.68 12.53 3.78
N THR A 39 8.84 12.27 2.47
CA THR A 39 7.69 12.07 1.58
C THR A 39 6.91 10.79 1.90
N SER A 40 7.59 9.70 2.25
CA SER A 40 6.92 8.43 2.55
C SER A 40 6.25 8.42 3.92
N LYS A 41 6.68 9.28 4.86
CA LYS A 41 5.95 9.54 6.12
C LYS A 41 4.58 10.18 5.87
N TYR A 42 4.51 11.15 4.94
CA TYR A 42 3.25 11.80 4.63
C TYR A 42 2.24 10.81 4.02
N LEU A 43 2.69 9.99 3.07
CA LEU A 43 1.86 8.93 2.46
C LEU A 43 1.36 7.92 3.50
N GLN A 44 2.23 7.52 4.44
CA GLN A 44 1.83 6.64 5.55
C GLN A 44 0.78 7.30 6.45
N GLN A 45 0.96 8.58 6.79
CA GLN A 45 0.00 9.35 7.61
C GLN A 45 -1.36 9.52 6.93
N MET A 46 -1.39 9.63 5.60
CA MET A 46 -2.65 9.62 4.83
C MET A 46 -3.37 8.27 4.92
N GLY A 47 -2.66 7.19 5.26
CA GLY A 47 -3.22 5.85 5.36
C GLY A 47 -3.02 4.98 4.12
N ILE A 48 -1.97 5.28 3.33
CA ILE A 48 -1.46 4.40 2.27
C ILE A 48 -0.74 3.21 2.91
N VAL A 49 -0.97 2.02 2.35
CA VAL A 49 -0.46 0.74 2.86
C VAL A 49 0.87 0.41 2.20
N SER A 50 1.85 -0.10 2.96
CA SER A 50 3.11 -0.57 2.38
C SER A 50 2.92 -1.96 1.78
N GLY A 51 3.30 -2.14 0.52
CA GLY A 51 3.40 -3.46 -0.09
C GLY A 51 4.78 -4.10 0.02
N PHE A 52 5.74 -3.42 0.66
CA PHE A 52 7.06 -3.98 1.00
C PHE A 52 7.82 -4.54 -0.22
N ASP A 53 8.28 -5.80 -0.15
CA ASP A 53 8.99 -6.52 -1.23
C ASP A 53 8.06 -7.36 -2.12
N MET A 54 6.74 -7.21 -1.99
CA MET A 54 5.80 -7.88 -2.89
C MET A 54 5.99 -7.40 -4.32
N THR A 55 5.92 -8.34 -5.28
CA THR A 55 5.87 -7.98 -6.70
C THR A 55 4.54 -7.29 -7.04
N PHE A 56 4.50 -6.65 -8.21
CA PHE A 56 3.27 -6.08 -8.74
C PHE A 56 2.15 -7.12 -8.89
N GLU A 57 2.49 -8.30 -9.42
CA GLU A 57 1.56 -9.41 -9.62
C GLU A 57 1.05 -9.96 -8.30
N ALA A 58 1.94 -10.14 -7.31
CA ALA A 58 1.59 -10.61 -5.98
C ALA A 58 0.65 -9.61 -5.28
N THR A 59 0.99 -8.32 -5.30
CA THR A 59 0.19 -7.25 -4.69
C THR A 59 -1.20 -7.15 -5.32
N THR A 60 -1.27 -7.16 -6.66
CA THR A 60 -2.54 -7.08 -7.39
C THR A 60 -3.43 -8.28 -7.07
N THR A 61 -2.86 -9.50 -7.09
CA THR A 61 -3.61 -10.74 -6.82
C THR A 61 -4.08 -10.80 -5.37
N LYS A 62 -3.22 -10.41 -4.42
CA LYS A 62 -3.55 -10.36 -2.99
C LYS A 62 -4.66 -9.37 -2.70
N LEU A 63 -4.63 -8.18 -3.31
CA LEU A 63 -5.70 -7.19 -3.23
C LEU A 63 -7.04 -7.76 -3.73
N MET A 64 -7.05 -8.38 -4.91
CA MET A 64 -8.26 -9.00 -5.47
C MET A 64 -8.81 -10.09 -4.55
N PHE A 65 -7.93 -10.93 -4.01
CA PHE A 65 -8.30 -11.99 -3.07
C PHE A 65 -8.93 -11.43 -1.79
N LEU A 66 -8.28 -10.47 -1.13
CA LEU A 66 -8.71 -9.90 0.15
C LEU A 66 -10.01 -9.09 0.02
N LEU A 67 -10.22 -8.37 -1.09
CA LEU A 67 -11.48 -7.68 -1.37
C LEU A 67 -12.67 -8.64 -1.44
N GLY A 68 -12.45 -9.91 -1.81
CA GLY A 68 -13.47 -10.95 -1.84
C GLY A 68 -13.77 -11.59 -0.48
N GLN A 69 -13.01 -11.29 0.58
CA GLN A 69 -13.13 -11.95 1.89
C GLN A 69 -14.12 -11.26 2.85
N GLY A 70 -14.66 -10.08 2.49
CA GLY A 70 -15.59 -9.34 3.36
C GLY A 70 -14.96 -8.79 4.64
N LEU A 71 -13.64 -8.58 4.63
CA LEU A 71 -12.87 -8.02 5.74
C LEU A 71 -13.20 -6.54 5.95
N ASP A 72 -13.13 -6.09 7.20
CA ASP A 72 -13.13 -4.65 7.46
C ASP A 72 -11.81 -4.00 6.99
N ARG A 73 -11.78 -2.67 6.96
CA ARG A 73 -10.60 -1.92 6.47
C ARG A 73 -9.34 -2.25 7.28
N LYS A 74 -9.46 -2.41 8.60
CA LYS A 74 -8.32 -2.65 9.50
C LYS A 74 -7.75 -4.06 9.27
N GLU A 75 -8.64 -5.04 9.13
CA GLU A 75 -8.28 -6.42 8.81
C GLU A 75 -7.64 -6.52 7.43
N MET A 76 -8.19 -5.81 6.44
CA MET A 76 -7.66 -5.76 5.08
C MET A 76 -6.26 -5.12 5.01
N VAL A 77 -6.04 -4.00 5.69
CA VAL A 77 -4.71 -3.36 5.80
C VAL A 77 -3.72 -4.31 6.46
N ARG A 78 -4.11 -4.92 7.59
CA ARG A 78 -3.27 -5.90 8.29
C ARG A 78 -2.92 -7.09 7.41
N ALA A 79 -3.91 -7.67 6.73
CA ALA A 79 -3.69 -8.82 5.86
C ALA A 79 -2.83 -8.48 4.64
N MET A 80 -2.88 -7.24 4.13
CA MET A 80 -1.97 -6.77 3.09
C MET A 80 -0.51 -6.73 3.57
N GLU A 81 -0.28 -6.31 4.82
CA GLU A 81 1.05 -6.17 5.44
C GLU A 81 1.60 -7.46 6.06
N GLU A 82 0.82 -8.54 6.15
CA GLU A 82 1.26 -9.85 6.65
C GLU A 82 1.47 -10.84 5.51
N SER A 83 2.54 -11.64 5.56
CA SER A 83 2.76 -12.71 4.57
C SER A 83 1.73 -13.84 4.73
N LEU A 84 0.93 -14.09 3.69
CA LEU A 84 -0.09 -15.13 3.72
C LEU A 84 0.42 -16.45 3.14
N ARG A 85 1.21 -16.39 2.06
CA ARG A 85 1.69 -17.54 1.28
C ARG A 85 3.15 -17.36 0.80
N GLY A 86 3.94 -16.53 1.49
CA GLY A 86 5.34 -16.28 1.17
C GLY A 86 5.56 -15.22 0.09
N GLU A 87 4.55 -14.41 -0.22
CA GLU A 87 4.63 -13.31 -1.17
C GLU A 87 5.39 -12.08 -0.65
N LEU A 88 5.59 -12.03 0.67
CA LEU A 88 6.22 -10.96 1.44
C LEU A 88 7.22 -11.59 2.42
N THR A 89 8.40 -10.99 2.55
CA THR A 89 9.52 -11.49 3.40
C THR A 89 9.94 -10.55 4.53
N VAL A 90 9.60 -9.26 4.41
CA VAL A 90 10.03 -8.19 5.33
C VAL A 90 9.64 -8.46 6.78
#